data_AF-A0A932SKN0-F1
#
_entry.id   AF-A0A932SKN0-F1
#
_cell.length_a   1.000
_cell.length_b   1.000
_cell.length_c   1.000
_cell.angle_alpha   90.00
_cell.angle_beta   90.00
_cell.angle_gamma   90.00
#
_symmetry.space_group_name_H-M   'P 1'
#
loop_
_entity.id
_entity.type
_entity.pdbx_description
1 polymer ?
#
loop_
_entity_poly.entity_id
_entity_poly.type
_entity_poly.pdbx_seq_one_letter_code
_entity_poly.pdbx_strand_id
1 'polypeptide(L)'
;MKKTTTIHVRIPSRLKKSAQKVAEANGLDLSSCIRVFLTHMDVRGTMPLPSLTVNGFTEEEEEELLRRMGEPTIPIDGIKAFIDSCKP
;
A
#
# COMPACT_ATOMS: atom_id res chain seq x y z
N MET A 1 35.03 12.57 -5.74
CA MET A 1 34.23 12.59 -7.00
C MET A 1 32.88 11.96 -6.73
N LYS A 2 31.77 12.66 -7.05
CA LYS A 2 30.43 12.09 -6.94
C LYS A 2 30.27 11.05 -8.07
N LYS A 3 30.35 9.75 -7.75
CA LYS A 3 30.13 8.69 -8.74
C LYS A 3 28.64 8.64 -9.06
N THR A 4 28.27 9.05 -10.27
CA THR A 4 26.90 8.94 -10.77
C THR A 4 26.74 7.63 -11.53
N THR A 5 25.69 6.88 -11.21
CA THR A 5 25.35 5.61 -11.88
C THR A 5 23.96 5.74 -12.49
N THR A 6 23.76 5.13 -13.66
CA THR A 6 22.48 5.12 -14.37
C THR A 6 21.69 3.85 -14.04
N ILE A 7 20.39 4.00 -13.83
CA ILE A 7 19.47 2.88 -13.60
C ILE A 7 18.58 2.72 -14.84
N HIS A 8 18.54 1.52 -15.42
CA HIS A 8 17.68 1.17 -16.55
C HIS A 8 16.60 0.17 -16.11
N VAL A 9 15.34 0.61 -16.02
CA VAL A 9 14.21 -0.24 -15.61
C VAL A 9 13.21 -0.37 -16.76
N ARG A 10 12.81 -1.61 -17.07
CA ARG A 10 11.68 -1.88 -17.98
C ARG A 10 10.38 -1.86 -17.20
N ILE A 11 9.43 -1.03 -17.63
CA ILE A 11 8.10 -0.93 -17.05
C ILE A 11 7.03 -0.82 -18.15
N PRO A 12 5.77 -1.22 -17.87
CA PRO A 12 4.67 -1.01 -18.81
C PRO A 12 4.51 0.48 -19.17
N SER A 13 4.24 0.75 -20.43
CA SER A 13 4.09 2.13 -20.94
C SER A 13 2.95 2.90 -20.25
N ARG A 14 1.87 2.20 -19.89
CA ARG A 14 0.74 2.76 -19.13
C ARG A 14 1.18 3.26 -17.76
N LEU A 15 1.98 2.46 -17.04
CA LEU A 15 2.50 2.80 -15.72
C LEU A 15 3.44 4.01 -15.76
N LYS A 16 4.33 4.07 -16.76
CA LYS A 16 5.22 5.23 -16.94
C LYS A 16 4.43 6.53 -17.12
N LYS A 17 3.40 6.50 -17.97
CA LYS A 17 2.56 7.66 -18.26
C LYS A 17 1.75 8.10 -17.04
N SER A 18 1.18 7.16 -16.28
CA SER A 18 0.43 7.51 -15.06
C SER A 18 1.34 8.09 -13.99
N ALA A 19 2.49 7.47 -13.71
CA ALA A 19 3.45 7.96 -12.74
C ALA A 19 3.99 9.36 -13.12
N GLN A 20 4.26 9.60 -14.40
CA GLN A 20 4.70 10.90 -14.89
C GLN A 20 3.66 12.00 -14.63
N LYS A 21 2.37 11.74 -14.90
CA LYS A 21 1.30 12.71 -14.61
C LYS A 21 1.21 13.06 -13.13
N VAL A 22 1.37 12.07 -12.25
CA VAL A 22 1.36 12.29 -10.79
C VAL A 22 2.57 13.11 -10.37
N ALA A 23 3.76 12.82 -10.90
CA ALA A 23 4.96 13.60 -10.62
C ALA A 23 4.78 15.07 -11.05
N GLU A 24 4.30 15.30 -12.28
CA GLU A 24 4.06 16.64 -12.83
C GLU A 24 3.01 17.42 -12.01
N ALA A 25 1.95 16.75 -11.56
CA ALA A 25 0.94 17.37 -10.68
C ALA A 25 1.51 17.83 -9.33
N ASN A 26 2.61 17.21 -8.88
CA ASN A 26 3.34 17.60 -7.66
C ASN A 26 4.53 18.53 -7.96
N GLY A 27 4.67 19.03 -9.19
CA GLY A 27 5.76 19.93 -9.59
C GLY A 27 7.14 19.25 -9.69
N LEU A 28 7.18 17.93 -9.82
CA LEU A 28 8.41 17.14 -9.88
C LEU A 28 8.53 16.42 -11.22
N ASP A 29 9.76 16.22 -11.69
CA ASP A 29 10.03 15.30 -12.78
C ASP A 29 10.14 13.86 -12.25
N LEU A 30 9.87 12.89 -13.12
CA LEU A 30 9.89 11.47 -12.74
C LEU A 30 11.24 11.01 -12.18
N SER A 31 12.36 11.57 -12.67
CA SER A 31 13.69 11.19 -12.18
C SER A 31 13.96 11.73 -10.78
N SER A 32 13.47 12.92 -10.46
CA SER A 32 13.50 13.48 -9.11
C SER A 32 12.67 12.65 -8.13
N CYS A 33 11.45 12.24 -8.52
CA CYS A 33 10.64 11.34 -7.69
C CYS A 33 11.37 10.02 -7.40
N ILE A 34 11.97 9.40 -8.41
CA ILE A 34 12.74 8.15 -8.22
C ILE A 34 13.94 8.38 -7.31
N ARG A 35 14.65 9.52 -7.43
CA ARG A 35 15.76 9.85 -6.52
C ARG A 35 15.31 10.00 -5.08
N VAL A 36 14.19 10.66 -4.83
CA VAL A 36 13.61 10.79 -3.49
C VAL A 36 13.26 9.41 -2.93
N PHE A 37 12.63 8.56 -3.73
CA PHE A 37 12.27 7.20 -3.34
C PHE A 37 13.50 6.36 -2.95
N LEU A 38 14.55 6.37 -3.77
CA LEU A 38 15.79 5.64 -3.50
C LEU A 38 16.56 6.24 -2.31
N THR A 39 16.54 7.55 -2.14
CA THR A 39 17.17 8.23 -0.99
C THR A 39 16.46 7.88 0.31
N HIS A 40 15.12 7.75 0.28
CA HIS A 40 14.37 7.31 1.45
C HIS A 40 14.78 5.88 1.86
N MET A 41 14.89 4.96 0.90
CA MET A 41 15.37 3.60 1.15
C MET A 41 16.79 3.58 1.74
N ASP A 42 17.70 4.41 1.21
CA ASP A 42 19.09 4.50 1.68
C ASP A 42 19.17 5.06 3.12
N VAL A 43 18.41 6.12 3.40
CA VAL A 43 18.45 6.81 4.71
C VAL A 43 17.73 6.02 5.80
N ARG A 44 16.58 5.43 5.50
CA ARG A 44 15.75 4.74 6.50
C ARG A 44 15.96 3.23 6.56
N GLY A 45 16.58 2.64 5.55
CA GLY A 45 16.76 1.19 5.44
C GLY A 45 15.45 0.41 5.29
N THR A 46 14.34 1.08 5.00
CA THR A 46 13.01 0.48 4.88
C THR A 46 12.37 0.82 3.54
N MET A 47 11.38 0.03 3.12
CA MET A 47 10.61 0.32 1.92
C MET A 47 9.75 1.58 2.16
N PRO A 48 9.79 2.61 1.30
CA PRO A 48 8.98 3.84 1.37
C PRO A 48 7.50 3.64 1.03
N LEU A 49 6.97 2.43 1.21
CA LEU A 49 5.55 2.13 1.08
C LEU A 49 5.02 1.85 2.49
N PRO A 50 3.86 2.41 2.89
CA PRO A 50 3.24 2.01 4.14
C PRO A 50 3.03 0.49 4.11
N SER A 51 3.28 -0.19 5.24
CA SER A 51 2.83 -1.57 5.40
C SER A 51 1.30 -1.53 5.38
N LEU A 52 0.75 -1.96 4.25
CA LEU A 52 -0.68 -2.17 4.12
C LEU A 52 -0.98 -3.59 4.56
N THR A 53 -2.04 -3.74 5.32
CA THR A 53 -2.56 -5.03 5.74
C THR A 53 -3.24 -5.72 4.56
N VAL A 54 -3.66 -6.98 4.70
CA VAL A 54 -4.32 -7.74 3.60
C VAL A 54 -5.55 -7.00 3.07
N ASN A 55 -6.18 -6.19 3.92
CA ASN A 55 -7.37 -5.40 3.62
C ASN A 55 -7.06 -4.01 3.05
N GLY A 56 -5.78 -3.66 2.89
CA GLY A 56 -5.35 -2.38 2.33
C GLY A 56 -5.38 -1.20 3.30
N PHE A 57 -5.57 -1.47 4.60
CA PHE A 57 -5.47 -0.46 5.66
C PHE A 57 -4.03 -0.34 6.16
N THR A 58 -3.69 0.80 6.76
CA THR A 58 -2.52 0.86 7.63
C THR A 58 -2.77 0.02 8.89
N GLU A 59 -1.70 -0.47 9.53
CA GLU A 59 -1.81 -1.25 10.77
C GLU A 59 -2.63 -0.50 11.85
N GLU A 60 -2.44 0.82 11.96
CA GLU A 60 -3.16 1.68 12.91
C GLU A 60 -4.68 1.76 12.59
N GLU A 61 -5.03 1.85 11.31
CA GLU A 61 -6.43 1.87 10.87
C GLU A 61 -7.11 0.52 11.08
N GLU A 62 -6.40 -0.59 10.86
CA GLU A 62 -6.95 -1.93 11.12
C GLU A 62 -7.12 -2.19 12.62
N GLU A 63 -6.17 -1.76 13.45
CA GLU A 63 -6.29 -1.86 14.91
C GLU A 63 -7.47 -1.01 15.43
N GLU A 64 -7.66 0.20 14.91
CA GLU A 64 -8.82 1.04 15.25
C GLU A 64 -10.14 0.42 14.76
N LEU A 65 -10.16 -0.18 13.56
CA LEU A 65 -11.32 -0.91 13.05
C LEU A 65 -11.67 -2.10 13.95
N LEU A 66 -10.69 -2.91 14.35
CA LEU A 66 -10.88 -4.05 15.25
C LEU A 66 -11.39 -3.57 16.63
N ARG A 67 -10.84 -2.47 17.15
CA ARG A 67 -11.30 -1.84 18.40
C ARG A 67 -12.75 -1.34 18.30
N ARG A 68 -13.12 -0.71 17.18
CA ARG A 68 -14.47 -0.20 16.92
C ARG A 68 -15.49 -1.30 16.68
N MET A 69 -15.09 -2.40 16.05
CA MET A 69 -15.98 -3.52 15.78
C MET A 69 -16.26 -4.35 17.04
N GLY A 70 -15.53 -4.13 18.13
CA GLY A 70 -15.50 -5.03 19.28
C GLY A 70 -14.93 -6.37 18.87
N GLU A 71 -14.55 -7.21 19.83
CA GLU A 71 -14.37 -8.63 19.50
C GLU A 71 -15.62 -9.10 18.76
N PRO A 72 -15.51 -9.79 17.61
CA PRO A 72 -16.67 -10.35 16.95
C PRO A 72 -17.24 -11.44 17.87
N THR A 73 -18.09 -11.06 18.81
CA THR A 73 -19.07 -11.94 19.43
C THR A 73 -20.17 -12.14 18.40
N ILE A 74 -19.84 -12.61 17.20
CA ILE A 74 -20.87 -13.26 16.41
C ILE A 74 -21.13 -14.55 17.19
N PRO A 75 -22.30 -14.73 17.81
CA PRO A 75 -22.60 -16.00 18.45
C PRO A 75 -22.44 -17.04 17.35
N ILE A 76 -21.45 -17.93 17.49
CA ILE A 76 -21.15 -18.95 16.47
C ILE A 76 -22.43 -19.77 16.20
N ASP A 77 -23.28 -19.88 17.21
CA ASP A 77 -24.63 -20.46 17.16
C ASP A 77 -25.55 -19.79 16.12
N GLY A 78 -25.50 -18.46 16.01
CA GLY A 78 -26.32 -17.69 15.06
C GLY A 78 -25.85 -17.84 13.61
N ILE A 79 -24.52 -17.93 13.39
CA ILE A 79 -23.97 -18.19 12.05
C ILE A 79 -24.34 -19.60 11.58
N LYS A 80 -24.25 -20.59 12.47
CA LYS A 80 -24.59 -21.98 12.13
C LYS A 80 -26.06 -22.13 11.77
N ALA A 81 -26.96 -21.52 12.56
CA ALA A 81 -28.38 -21.50 12.27
C ALA A 81 -28.71 -20.79 10.94
N PHE A 82 -28.03 -19.67 10.64
CA PHE A 82 -28.19 -18.96 9.37
C PHE A 82 -27.72 -19.80 8.17
N ILE A 83 -26.52 -20.39 8.25
CA ILE A 83 -25.98 -21.25 7.20
C ILE A 83 -26.87 -22.47 6.96
N ASP A 84 -27.39 -23.09 8.03
CA ASP A 84 -28.32 -24.22 7.92
C ASP A 84 -29.69 -23.80 7.33
N SER A 85 -30.14 -22.56 7.57
CA SER A 85 -31.38 -22.02 6.94
C SER A 85 -31.22 -21.67 5.46
N CYS A 86 -29.97 -21.44 5.01
CA CYS A 86 -29.65 -21.13 3.62
C CYS A 86 -29.31 -22.37 2.78
N LYS A 87 -29.28 -23.57 3.37
CA LYS A 87 -29.20 -24.81 2.57
C LYS A 87 -30.55 -25.04 1.87
N PRO A 88 -30.54 -25.34 0.56
CA PRO A 88 -31.75 -25.57 -0.22
C PRO A 88 -32.50 -26.84 0.22
#